data_AF-A0A7S0BCI8-F1
#
_entry.id   AF-A0A7S0BCI8-F1
#
_cell.length_a   1.000
_cell.length_b   1.000
_cell.length_c   1.000
_cell.angle_alpha   90.00
_cell.angle_beta   90.00
_cell.angle_gamma   90.00
#
_symmetry.space_group_name_H-M   'P 1'
#
loop_
_entity.id
_entity.type
_entity.pdbx_description
1 polymer ?
#
loop_
_entity_poly.entity_id
_entity_poly.type
_entity_poly.pdbx_seq_one_letter_code
_entity_poly.pdbx_strand_id
1 'polypeptide(L)'
;CSFFSFFGLCIGYLALAGWAVLSYPSRVVRMDGGQFLKRFRFLFYHFTVEHYFYSLVHTARSLALALLPVLLTSLPRLQLMIVQMAVVIALILQVRFFPWRSAPCNVLDAVLSFNLLLIITVGIMLGDKQAGDGATAQICLLVYLLCILIGVLGVGSFHGLRVLFPKKPFGAFVCHHKAGAGSMARWLKTELGAKVTQAVFLDSDNLTDLKQLLSHVRNSHVLILLLTASVWSRP
;
A
#
# COMPACT_ATOMS: atom_id res chain seq x y z
N CYS A 1 -18.57 17.06 28.84
CA CYS A 1 -17.85 17.85 27.83
C CYS A 1 -18.71 17.96 26.58
N SER A 2 -19.13 19.18 26.26
CA SER A 2 -20.34 19.46 25.47
C SER A 2 -20.16 19.18 23.98
N PHE A 3 -21.23 18.67 23.35
CA PHE A 3 -21.43 18.53 21.90
C PHE A 3 -20.91 19.74 21.09
N PHE A 4 -21.03 20.95 21.66
CA PHE A 4 -20.49 22.19 21.11
C PHE A 4 -18.96 22.18 20.89
N SER A 5 -18.20 21.61 21.83
CA SER A 5 -16.74 21.49 21.71
C SER A 5 -16.32 20.56 20.58
N PHE A 6 -17.10 19.51 20.32
CA PHE A 6 -16.84 18.57 19.22
C PHE A 6 -17.09 19.23 17.85
N PHE A 7 -18.23 19.90 17.68
CA PHE A 7 -18.54 20.63 16.44
C PHE A 7 -17.55 21.77 16.19
N GLY A 8 -17.20 22.52 17.23
CA GLY A 8 -16.19 23.57 17.15
C GLY A 8 -14.84 23.03 16.67
N LEU A 9 -14.44 21.84 17.12
CA LEU A 9 -13.20 21.18 16.68
C LEU A 9 -13.27 20.77 15.21
N CYS A 10 -14.37 20.12 14.78
CA CYS A 10 -14.52 19.69 13.38
C CYS A 10 -14.53 20.88 12.40
N ILE A 11 -15.29 21.93 12.73
CA ILE A 11 -15.39 23.14 11.91
C ILE A 11 -14.04 23.89 11.92
N GLY A 12 -13.41 24.04 13.09
CA GLY A 12 -12.11 24.68 13.22
C GLY A 12 -11.03 23.96 12.43
N TYR A 13 -11.03 22.62 12.46
CA TYR A 13 -10.11 21.81 11.67
C TYR A 13 -10.35 21.97 10.15
N LEU A 14 -11.60 21.93 9.69
CA LEU A 14 -11.91 22.17 8.27
C LEU A 14 -11.54 23.58 7.82
N ALA A 15 -11.80 24.60 8.64
CA ALA A 15 -11.42 25.97 8.34
C ALA A 15 -9.89 26.11 8.24
N LEU A 16 -9.14 25.47 9.15
CA LEU A 16 -7.67 25.45 9.10
C LEU A 16 -7.16 24.72 7.86
N ALA A 17 -7.74 23.56 7.52
CA ALA A 17 -7.38 22.79 6.32
C ALA A 17 -7.70 23.57 5.04
N GLY A 18 -8.86 24.21 4.96
CA GLY A 18 -9.26 25.07 3.85
C GLY A 18 -8.34 26.26 3.69
N TRP A 19 -8.02 26.96 4.77
CA TRP A 19 -7.03 28.04 4.77
C TRP A 19 -5.65 27.57 4.30
N ALA A 20 -5.19 26.39 4.75
CA ALA A 20 -3.91 25.82 4.34
C ALA A 20 -3.89 25.48 2.84
N VAL A 21 -4.98 24.92 2.30
CA VAL A 21 -5.12 24.63 0.87
C VAL A 21 -5.12 25.91 0.04
N LEU A 22 -5.88 26.93 0.43
CA LEU A 22 -5.90 28.23 -0.26
C LEU A 22 -4.55 28.95 -0.19
N SER A 23 -3.81 28.79 0.91
CA SER A 23 -2.49 29.38 1.11
C SER A 23 -1.36 28.61 0.41
N TYR A 24 -1.60 27.38 -0.04
CA TYR A 24 -0.60 26.48 -0.61
C TYR A 24 0.20 27.09 -1.77
N PRO A 25 -0.41 27.59 -2.87
CA PRO A 25 0.34 28.08 -4.03
C PRO A 25 1.26 29.25 -3.68
N SER A 26 0.82 30.16 -2.83
CA SER A 26 1.58 31.36 -2.46
C SER A 26 2.69 31.09 -1.45
N ARG A 27 2.55 30.07 -0.59
CA ARG A 27 3.51 29.77 0.48
C ARG A 27 4.55 28.75 0.09
N VAL A 28 4.27 27.85 -0.85
CA VAL A 28 5.23 26.82 -1.27
C VAL A 28 6.43 27.40 -2.02
N VAL A 29 6.24 28.54 -2.70
CA VAL A 29 7.27 29.23 -3.50
C VAL A 29 8.18 30.13 -2.65
N ARG A 30 7.77 30.51 -1.44
CA ARG A 30 8.56 31.37 -0.55
C ARG A 30 9.73 30.57 0.05
N MET A 31 10.77 31.30 0.48
CA MET A 31 11.96 30.72 1.14
C MET A 31 11.61 29.85 2.36
N ASP A 32 10.48 30.10 3.03
CA ASP A 32 9.95 29.35 4.17
C ASP A 32 8.99 28.21 3.79
N GLY A 33 8.75 27.96 2.50
CA GLY A 33 7.79 26.95 2.01
C GLY A 33 8.08 25.53 2.51
N GLY A 34 9.35 25.18 2.71
CA GLY A 34 9.74 23.91 3.32
C GLY A 34 9.23 23.74 4.76
N GLN A 35 9.19 24.81 5.55
CA GLN A 35 8.63 24.76 6.91
C GLN A 35 7.10 24.63 6.89
N PHE A 36 6.44 25.31 5.95
CA PHE A 36 4.99 25.19 5.74
C PHE A 36 4.60 23.74 5.39
N LEU A 37 5.30 23.13 4.43
CA LEU A 37 5.06 21.73 4.04
C LEU A 37 5.37 20.75 5.18
N LYS A 38 6.37 21.02 6.02
CA LYS A 38 6.63 20.20 7.22
C LYS A 38 5.49 20.28 8.23
N ARG A 39 4.93 21.48 8.48
CA ARG A 39 3.81 21.69 9.41
C ARG A 39 2.52 21.03 8.92
N PHE A 40 2.20 21.20 7.63
CA PHE A 40 1.01 20.63 6.99
C PHE A 40 1.29 19.31 6.26
N ARG A 41 2.34 18.59 6.68
CA ARG A 41 2.72 17.32 6.04
C ARG A 41 1.55 16.33 6.05
N PHE A 42 0.79 16.26 7.14
CA PHE A 42 -0.36 15.37 7.26
C PHE A 42 -1.43 15.62 6.17
N LEU A 43 -1.57 16.87 5.70
CA LEU A 43 -2.59 17.26 4.74
C LEU A 43 -2.14 17.00 3.29
N PHE A 44 -0.89 17.35 2.95
CA PHE A 44 -0.42 17.36 1.57
C PHE A 44 0.44 16.15 1.16
N TYR A 45 1.06 15.45 2.12
CA TYR A 45 2.08 14.42 1.82
C TYR A 45 1.57 13.26 0.94
N HIS A 46 0.28 12.94 1.05
CA HIS A 46 -0.34 11.81 0.37
C HIS A 46 -0.73 12.09 -1.10
N PHE A 47 -0.85 13.38 -1.45
CA PHE A 47 -1.41 13.80 -2.74
C PHE A 47 -0.33 14.36 -3.66
N THR A 48 -0.62 14.34 -4.97
CA THR A 48 0.23 14.97 -5.97
C THR A 48 0.18 16.49 -5.82
N VAL A 49 1.28 17.15 -6.21
CA VAL A 49 1.39 18.62 -6.13
C VAL A 49 0.36 19.30 -7.04
N GLU A 50 -0.05 18.66 -8.13
CA GLU A 50 -1.07 19.17 -9.06
C GLU A 50 -2.48 19.15 -8.46
N HIS A 51 -2.77 18.20 -7.57
CA HIS A 51 -4.11 17.96 -7.02
C HIS A 51 -4.16 18.16 -5.49
N TYR A 52 -3.40 19.13 -4.97
CA TYR A 52 -3.30 19.42 -3.52
C TYR A 52 -4.65 19.75 -2.86
N PHE A 53 -5.59 20.33 -3.61
CA PHE A 53 -6.94 20.68 -3.15
C PHE A 53 -7.76 19.45 -2.75
N TYR A 54 -7.42 18.28 -3.28
CA TYR A 54 -8.12 17.04 -2.97
C TYR A 54 -7.98 16.65 -1.49
N SER A 55 -6.96 17.11 -0.79
CA SER A 55 -6.82 16.93 0.66
C SER A 55 -8.03 17.46 1.45
N LEU A 56 -8.60 18.58 1.01
CA LEU A 56 -9.81 19.15 1.59
C LEU A 56 -11.04 18.31 1.25
N VAL A 57 -11.15 17.85 0.00
CA VAL A 57 -12.24 16.96 -0.45
C VAL A 57 -12.24 15.66 0.35
N HIS A 58 -11.07 15.03 0.49
CA HIS A 58 -10.89 13.81 1.27
C HIS A 58 -11.28 14.01 2.74
N THR A 59 -10.87 15.12 3.34
CA THR A 59 -11.21 15.46 4.72
C THR A 59 -12.72 15.73 4.89
N ALA A 60 -13.31 16.49 3.97
CA ALA A 60 -14.74 16.81 3.99
C ALA A 60 -15.60 15.55 3.83
N ARG A 61 -15.20 14.63 2.93
CA ARG A 61 -15.84 13.31 2.78
C ARG A 61 -15.80 12.51 4.09
N SER A 62 -14.63 12.43 4.72
CA SER A 62 -14.46 11.70 5.97
C SER A 62 -15.27 12.31 7.11
N LEU A 63 -15.37 13.63 7.18
CA LEU A 63 -16.24 14.30 8.14
C LEU A 63 -17.72 14.00 7.86
N ALA A 64 -18.16 14.06 6.60
CA ALA A 64 -19.53 13.75 6.23
C ALA A 64 -19.91 12.32 6.64
N LEU A 65 -19.02 11.35 6.40
CA LEU A 65 -19.20 9.95 6.80
C LEU A 65 -19.32 9.76 8.32
N ALA A 66 -18.61 10.57 9.10
CA ALA A 66 -18.68 10.53 10.56
C ALA A 66 -19.89 11.28 11.14
N LEU A 67 -20.26 12.42 10.54
CA LEU A 67 -21.20 13.37 11.12
C LEU A 67 -22.64 13.12 10.68
N LEU A 68 -22.87 12.80 9.40
CA LEU A 68 -24.22 12.57 8.86
C LEU A 68 -24.98 11.47 9.62
N PRO A 69 -24.35 10.35 10.03
CA PRO A 69 -25.05 9.33 10.82
C PRO A 69 -25.52 9.81 12.19
N VAL A 70 -24.79 10.75 12.79
CA VAL A 70 -25.11 11.28 14.13
C VAL A 70 -26.20 12.35 14.04
N LEU A 71 -26.18 13.17 12.98
CA LEU A 71 -27.14 14.25 12.79
C LEU A 71 -28.53 13.76 12.35
N LEU A 72 -28.58 12.69 11.55
CA LEU A 72 -29.81 12.24 10.87
C LEU A 72 -30.43 10.97 11.49
N THR A 73 -30.21 10.77 12.80
CA THR A 73 -30.70 9.59 13.53
C THR A 73 -32.21 9.41 13.48
N SER A 74 -32.97 10.50 13.32
CA SER A 74 -34.43 10.46 13.21
C SER A 74 -34.94 9.95 11.86
N LEU A 75 -34.11 9.96 10.81
CA LEU A 75 -34.49 9.65 9.43
C LEU A 75 -33.47 8.71 8.76
N PRO A 76 -33.44 7.42 9.13
CA PRO A 76 -32.38 6.49 8.72
C PRO A 76 -32.29 6.28 7.20
N ARG A 77 -33.41 6.35 6.47
CA ARG A 77 -33.42 6.22 4.99
C ARG A 77 -32.72 7.40 4.33
N LEU A 78 -33.08 8.61 4.73
CA LEU A 78 -32.51 9.85 4.20
C LEU A 78 -31.03 9.99 4.62
N GLN A 79 -30.69 9.55 5.84
CA GLN A 79 -29.31 9.44 6.30
C GLN A 79 -28.45 8.62 5.33
N LEU A 80 -28.87 7.40 4.99
CA LEU A 80 -28.11 6.52 4.10
C LEU A 80 -28.02 7.09 2.67
N MET A 81 -29.10 7.68 2.16
CA MET A 81 -29.10 8.32 0.83
C MET A 81 -28.12 9.50 0.75
N ILE A 82 -28.08 10.37 1.76
CA ILE A 82 -27.15 11.52 1.78
C ILE A 82 -25.70 11.04 1.92
N VAL A 83 -25.44 10.04 2.76
CA VAL A 83 -24.11 9.45 2.87
C VAL A 83 -23.67 8.82 1.53
N GLN A 84 -24.57 8.10 0.85
CA GLN A 84 -24.30 7.53 -0.46
C GLN A 84 -23.94 8.61 -1.49
N MET A 85 -24.72 9.69 -1.57
CA MET A 85 -24.44 10.82 -2.46
C MET A 85 -23.07 11.45 -2.19
N ALA A 86 -22.71 11.66 -0.91
CA ALA A 86 -21.41 12.20 -0.53
C ALA A 86 -20.24 11.30 -1.00
N VAL A 87 -20.39 9.97 -0.86
CA VAL A 87 -19.38 9.00 -1.33
C VAL A 87 -19.28 8.99 -2.86
N VAL A 88 -20.41 9.04 -3.58
CA VAL A 88 -20.42 9.09 -5.06
C VAL A 88 -19.70 10.33 -5.58
N ILE A 89 -20.00 11.52 -5.03
CA ILE A 89 -19.34 12.77 -5.44
C ILE A 89 -17.83 12.67 -5.21
N ALA A 90 -17.41 12.17 -4.04
CA ALA A 90 -15.99 12.01 -3.75
C ALA A 90 -15.30 10.97 -4.66
N LEU A 91 -15.99 9.88 -5.01
CA LEU A 91 -15.48 8.86 -5.95
C LEU A 91 -15.32 9.43 -7.36
N ILE A 92 -16.29 10.19 -7.86
CA ILE A 92 -16.21 10.84 -9.18
C ILE A 92 -14.98 11.77 -9.22
N LEU A 93 -14.80 12.60 -8.19
CA LEU A 93 -13.62 13.48 -8.11
C LEU A 93 -12.32 12.67 -8.03
N GLN A 94 -12.28 11.60 -7.24
CA GLN A 94 -11.10 10.75 -7.09
C GLN A 94 -10.68 10.09 -8.41
N VAL A 95 -11.63 9.47 -9.11
CA VAL A 95 -11.37 8.80 -10.41
C VAL A 95 -11.11 9.81 -11.52
N ARG A 96 -11.65 11.03 -11.45
CA ARG A 96 -11.37 12.06 -12.45
C ARG A 96 -9.95 12.62 -12.35
N PHE A 97 -9.44 12.79 -11.13
CA PHE A 97 -8.19 13.52 -10.87
C PHE A 97 -7.01 12.63 -10.48
N PHE A 98 -7.23 11.37 -10.08
CA PHE A 98 -6.18 10.46 -9.60
C PHE A 98 -5.21 11.16 -8.60
N PRO A 99 -5.75 11.75 -7.52
CA PRO A 99 -5.02 12.71 -6.70
C PRO A 99 -3.90 12.08 -5.86
N TRP A 100 -3.97 10.77 -5.58
CA TRP A 100 -2.96 10.09 -4.75
C TRP A 100 -1.62 10.01 -5.47
N ARG A 101 -0.53 10.17 -4.71
CA ARG A 101 0.84 10.18 -5.26
C ARG A 101 1.24 8.87 -5.94
N SER A 102 0.67 7.74 -5.52
CA SER A 102 0.94 6.44 -6.15
C SER A 102 -0.32 5.91 -6.85
N ALA A 103 -0.13 5.35 -8.06
CA ALA A 103 -1.23 4.74 -8.82
C ALA A 103 -1.96 3.61 -8.05
N PRO A 104 -1.26 2.72 -7.30
CA PRO A 104 -1.94 1.71 -6.49
C PRO A 104 -2.87 2.31 -5.43
N CYS A 105 -2.50 3.42 -4.78
CA CYS A 105 -3.38 4.10 -3.83
C CYS A 105 -4.67 4.62 -4.49
N ASN A 106 -4.58 5.15 -5.72
CA ASN A 106 -5.76 5.60 -6.46
C ASN A 106 -6.71 4.45 -6.77
N VAL A 107 -6.19 3.31 -7.23
CA VAL A 107 -7.00 2.11 -7.51
C VAL A 107 -7.62 1.58 -6.23
N LEU A 108 -6.84 1.51 -5.14
CA LEU A 108 -7.31 1.01 -3.85
C LEU A 108 -8.43 1.88 -3.28
N ASP A 109 -8.27 3.21 -3.28
CA ASP A 109 -9.32 4.12 -2.80
C ASP A 109 -10.60 4.04 -3.65
N ALA A 110 -10.46 3.92 -4.98
CA ALA A 110 -11.61 3.70 -5.87
C ALA A 110 -12.35 2.40 -5.53
N VAL A 111 -11.61 1.31 -5.37
CA VAL A 111 -12.15 -0.01 -4.99
C VAL A 111 -12.85 0.09 -3.63
N LEU A 112 -12.19 0.60 -2.59
CA LEU A 112 -12.78 0.73 -1.25
C LEU A 112 -14.04 1.60 -1.25
N SER A 113 -14.03 2.70 -2.00
CA SER A 113 -15.18 3.59 -2.15
C SER A 113 -16.35 2.90 -2.86
N PHE A 114 -16.07 2.12 -3.90
CA PHE A 114 -17.08 1.31 -4.59
C PHE A 114 -17.67 0.22 -3.68
N ASN A 115 -16.83 -0.48 -2.91
CA ASN A 115 -17.28 -1.46 -1.92
C ASN A 115 -18.21 -0.81 -0.88
N LEU A 116 -17.84 0.38 -0.37
CA LEU A 116 -18.66 1.13 0.57
C LEU A 116 -20.04 1.49 -0.04
N LEU A 117 -20.09 1.90 -1.31
CA LEU A 117 -21.35 2.19 -2.01
C LEU A 117 -22.26 0.96 -2.13
N LEU A 118 -21.70 -0.21 -2.42
CA LEU A 118 -22.44 -1.47 -2.44
C LEU A 118 -23.03 -1.81 -1.07
N ILE A 119 -22.22 -1.71 -0.02
CA ILE A 119 -22.66 -1.96 1.37
C ILE A 119 -23.81 -1.01 1.74
N ILE A 120 -23.69 0.29 1.43
CA ILE A 120 -24.76 1.27 1.71
C ILE A 120 -26.02 0.95 0.91
N THR A 121 -25.89 0.58 -0.37
CA THR A 121 -27.03 0.25 -1.23
C THR A 121 -27.81 -0.94 -0.67
N VAL A 122 -27.11 -2.00 -0.26
CA VAL A 122 -27.77 -3.13 0.41
C VAL A 122 -28.36 -2.72 1.75
N GLY A 123 -27.66 -1.88 2.54
CA GLY A 123 -28.19 -1.34 3.79
C GLY A 123 -29.52 -0.58 3.62
N ILE A 124 -29.69 0.14 2.51
CA ILE A 124 -30.96 0.81 2.16
C ILE A 124 -32.05 -0.23 1.88
N MET A 125 -31.76 -1.27 1.09
CA MET A 125 -32.70 -2.35 0.78
C MET A 125 -33.17 -3.11 2.04
N LEU A 126 -32.26 -3.35 2.98
CA LEU A 126 -32.57 -4.01 4.26
C LEU A 126 -33.42 -3.16 5.21
N GLY A 127 -33.42 -1.84 5.02
CA GLY A 127 -34.24 -0.92 5.81
C GLY A 127 -35.73 -0.97 5.46
N ASP A 128 -36.12 -1.66 4.38
CA ASP A 128 -37.52 -1.87 4.04
C ASP A 128 -38.03 -3.18 4.64
N LYS A 129 -39.03 -3.07 5.52
CA LYS A 129 -39.58 -4.20 6.30
C LYS A 129 -40.51 -5.11 5.48
N GLN A 130 -40.34 -5.21 4.17
CA GLN A 130 -41.09 -6.19 3.38
C GLN A 130 -40.53 -7.58 3.66
N ALA A 131 -41.36 -8.44 4.26
CA ALA A 131 -40.97 -9.65 4.98
C ALA A 131 -40.36 -10.79 4.13
N GLY A 132 -40.14 -10.60 2.82
CA GLY A 132 -39.56 -11.59 1.92
C GLY A 132 -38.18 -11.23 1.36
N ASP A 133 -37.96 -9.97 0.99
CA ASP A 133 -36.79 -9.57 0.18
C ASP A 133 -35.55 -9.23 1.03
N GLY A 134 -35.75 -8.82 2.29
CA GLY A 134 -34.67 -8.43 3.19
C GLY A 134 -33.70 -9.58 3.51
N ALA A 135 -34.21 -10.81 3.65
CA ALA A 135 -33.37 -11.98 3.95
C ALA A 135 -32.41 -12.29 2.80
N THR A 136 -32.89 -12.23 1.56
CA THR A 136 -32.07 -12.47 0.35
C THR A 136 -30.95 -11.43 0.22
N ALA A 137 -31.28 -10.14 0.41
CA ALA A 137 -30.29 -9.07 0.37
C ALA A 137 -29.24 -9.20 1.49
N GLN A 138 -29.65 -9.62 2.69
CA GLN A 138 -28.75 -9.92 3.82
C GLN A 138 -27.77 -11.05 3.51
N ILE A 139 -28.29 -12.15 2.96
CA ILE A 139 -27.48 -13.31 2.59
C ILE A 139 -26.49 -12.93 1.48
N CYS A 140 -26.94 -12.22 0.44
CA CYS A 140 -26.08 -11.74 -0.63
C CYS A 140 -24.95 -10.83 -0.11
N LEU A 141 -25.25 -9.92 0.82
CA LEU A 141 -24.25 -9.05 1.43
C LEU A 141 -23.25 -9.85 2.28
N LEU A 142 -23.73 -10.80 3.08
CA LEU A 142 -22.87 -11.64 3.91
C LEU A 142 -21.90 -12.46 3.04
N VAL A 143 -22.41 -13.09 1.98
CA VAL A 143 -21.60 -13.84 1.01
C VAL A 143 -20.58 -12.92 0.35
N TYR A 144 -20.98 -11.72 -0.09
CA TYR A 144 -20.08 -10.74 -0.67
C TYR A 144 -18.95 -10.32 0.28
N LEU A 145 -19.28 -10.01 1.54
CA LEU A 145 -18.28 -9.63 2.56
C LEU A 145 -17.33 -10.80 2.90
N LEU A 146 -17.85 -12.04 2.95
CA LEU A 146 -17.04 -13.24 3.14
C LEU A 146 -16.07 -13.45 1.97
N CYS A 147 -16.51 -13.27 0.72
CA CYS A 147 -15.64 -13.36 -0.46
C CYS A 147 -14.50 -12.33 -0.39
N ILE A 148 -14.77 -11.09 0.00
CA ILE A 148 -13.73 -10.06 0.19
C ILE A 148 -12.76 -10.49 1.29
N LEU A 149 -13.27 -10.94 2.43
CA LEU A 149 -12.43 -11.36 3.56
C LEU A 149 -11.51 -12.52 3.16
N ILE A 150 -12.04 -13.54 2.49
CA ILE A 150 -11.26 -14.68 1.99
C ILE A 150 -10.21 -14.20 0.98
N GLY A 151 -10.57 -13.29 0.07
CA GLY A 151 -9.63 -12.71 -0.89
C GLY A 151 -8.46 -11.97 -0.21
N VAL A 152 -8.77 -11.12 0.78
CA VAL A 152 -7.76 -10.36 1.54
C VAL A 152 -6.85 -11.31 2.33
N LEU A 153 -7.43 -12.30 3.03
CA LEU A 153 -6.66 -13.30 3.77
C LEU A 153 -5.80 -14.17 2.85
N GLY A 154 -6.32 -14.54 1.67
CA GLY A 154 -5.60 -15.31 0.66
C GLY A 154 -4.39 -14.56 0.10
N VAL A 155 -4.58 -13.31 -0.31
CA VAL A 155 -3.47 -12.44 -0.77
C VAL A 155 -2.46 -12.20 0.36
N GLY A 156 -2.94 -11.88 1.57
CA GLY A 156 -2.10 -11.68 2.74
C GLY A 156 -1.26 -12.92 3.08
N SER A 157 -1.88 -14.10 3.07
CA SER A 157 -1.20 -15.38 3.31
C SER A 157 -0.19 -15.69 2.21
N PHE A 158 -0.53 -15.46 0.94
CA PHE A 158 0.39 -15.66 -0.18
C PHE A 158 1.64 -14.77 -0.08
N HIS A 159 1.46 -13.49 0.22
CA HIS A 159 2.58 -12.59 0.47
C HIS A 159 3.38 -12.97 1.71
N GLY A 160 2.71 -13.33 2.80
CA GLY A 160 3.34 -13.82 4.03
C GLY A 160 4.19 -15.06 3.78
N LEU A 161 3.67 -16.04 3.04
CA LEU A 161 4.41 -17.24 2.64
C LEU A 161 5.62 -16.91 1.76
N ARG A 162 5.51 -15.95 0.84
CA ARG A 162 6.66 -15.51 0.03
C ARG A 162 7.74 -14.81 0.85
N VAL A 163 7.37 -14.12 1.93
CA VAL A 163 8.31 -13.48 2.84
C VAL A 163 8.97 -14.49 3.78
N LEU A 164 8.20 -15.46 4.29
CA LEU A 164 8.69 -16.52 5.17
C LEU A 164 9.52 -17.57 4.42
N PHE A 165 9.17 -17.85 3.17
CA PHE A 165 9.85 -18.80 2.29
C PHE A 165 10.35 -18.09 1.02
N PRO A 166 11.37 -17.21 1.15
CA PRO A 166 11.91 -16.51 -0.01
C PRO A 166 12.56 -17.52 -0.96
N LYS A 167 12.16 -17.47 -2.24
CA LYS A 167 12.84 -18.26 -3.28
C LYS A 167 14.25 -17.71 -3.46
N LYS A 168 15.23 -18.52 -3.11
CA LYS A 168 16.65 -18.20 -3.31
C LYS A 168 17.01 -18.42 -4.79
N PRO A 169 17.51 -17.41 -5.51
CA PRO A 169 17.83 -17.51 -6.94
C PRO A 169 19.03 -18.41 -7.26
N PHE A 170 19.94 -18.63 -6.30
CA PHE A 170 21.17 -19.38 -6.53
C PHE A 170 21.17 -20.73 -5.79
N GLY A 171 21.52 -21.80 -6.48
CA GLY A 171 21.69 -23.13 -5.87
C GLY A 171 22.98 -23.22 -5.06
N ALA A 172 24.07 -22.66 -5.60
CA ALA A 172 25.35 -22.62 -4.93
C ALA A 172 26.08 -21.29 -5.16
N PHE A 173 26.78 -20.82 -4.14
CA PHE A 173 27.76 -19.75 -4.21
C PHE A 173 29.16 -20.37 -4.17
N VAL A 174 29.98 -20.15 -5.19
CA VAL A 174 31.36 -20.66 -5.24
C VAL A 174 32.34 -19.54 -4.89
N CYS A 175 32.97 -19.68 -3.72
CA CYS A 175 34.06 -18.83 -3.26
C CYS A 175 35.40 -19.51 -3.54
N HIS A 176 36.39 -18.77 -4.02
CA HIS A 176 37.69 -19.34 -4.39
C HIS A 176 38.82 -18.31 -4.29
N HIS A 177 40.06 -18.78 -4.17
CA HIS A 177 41.24 -17.94 -4.31
C HIS A 177 41.48 -17.58 -5.78
N LYS A 178 41.32 -16.30 -6.14
CA LYS A 178 41.36 -15.81 -7.53
C LYS A 178 42.60 -16.23 -8.32
N ALA A 179 43.79 -16.19 -7.71
CA ALA A 179 45.04 -16.49 -8.40
C ALA A 179 45.35 -18.00 -8.53
N GLY A 180 44.86 -18.83 -7.60
CA GLY A 180 45.23 -20.25 -7.54
C GLY A 180 44.12 -21.23 -7.93
N ALA A 181 42.86 -20.80 -7.91
CA ALA A 181 41.69 -21.68 -8.09
C ALA A 181 40.73 -21.22 -9.21
N GLY A 182 41.07 -20.19 -9.98
CA GLY A 182 40.14 -19.59 -10.94
C GLY A 182 39.67 -20.56 -12.04
N SER A 183 40.57 -21.38 -12.59
CA SER A 183 40.22 -22.40 -13.60
C SER A 183 39.32 -23.49 -13.02
N MET A 184 39.69 -24.03 -11.84
CA MET A 184 38.92 -25.04 -11.12
C MET A 184 37.54 -24.52 -10.71
N ALA A 185 37.43 -23.26 -10.29
CA ALA A 185 36.17 -22.64 -9.92
C ALA A 185 35.21 -22.48 -11.11
N ARG A 186 35.73 -22.10 -12.29
CA ARG A 186 34.93 -22.05 -13.53
C ARG A 186 34.52 -23.43 -14.01
N TRP A 187 35.44 -24.40 -13.97
CA TRP A 187 35.10 -25.78 -14.28
C TRP A 187 34.00 -26.31 -13.36
N LEU A 188 34.12 -26.09 -12.04
CA LEU A 188 33.11 -26.49 -11.06
C LEU A 188 31.77 -25.79 -11.28
N LYS A 189 31.77 -24.50 -11.62
CA LYS A 189 30.55 -23.75 -11.98
C LYS A 189 29.85 -24.39 -13.17
N THR A 190 30.58 -24.74 -14.24
CA THR A 190 30.02 -25.39 -15.43
C THR A 190 29.46 -26.78 -15.10
N GLU A 191 30.21 -27.60 -14.37
CA GLU A 191 29.77 -28.94 -13.96
C GLU A 191 28.54 -28.90 -13.05
N LEU A 192 28.52 -28.00 -12.06
CA LEU A 192 27.36 -27.83 -11.19
C LEU A 192 26.16 -27.24 -11.96
N GLY A 193 26.40 -26.31 -12.89
CA GLY A 193 25.34 -25.76 -13.75
C GLY A 193 24.72 -26.79 -14.68
N ALA A 194 25.45 -27.83 -15.06
CA ALA A 194 24.91 -28.96 -15.82
C ALA A 194 24.07 -29.93 -14.97
N LYS A 195 24.30 -29.97 -13.64
CA LYS A 195 23.67 -30.92 -12.72
C LYS A 195 22.58 -30.32 -11.84
N VAL A 196 22.55 -29.00 -11.68
CA VAL A 196 21.61 -28.28 -10.81
C VAL A 196 20.76 -27.34 -11.66
N THR A 197 19.45 -27.33 -11.42
CA THR A 197 18.50 -26.47 -12.15
C THR A 197 18.58 -24.99 -11.76
N GLN A 198 19.14 -24.71 -10.58
CA GLN A 198 19.34 -23.35 -10.06
C GLN A 198 20.71 -22.80 -10.47
N ALA A 199 20.78 -21.48 -10.64
CA ALA A 199 22.01 -20.82 -11.05
C ALA A 199 23.13 -21.00 -10.01
N VAL A 200 24.36 -21.20 -10.50
CA VAL A 200 25.57 -21.26 -9.67
C VAL A 200 26.28 -19.91 -9.78
N PHE A 201 26.38 -19.21 -8.66
CA PHE A 201 27.05 -17.91 -8.60
C PHE A 201 28.54 -18.09 -8.37
N LEU A 202 29.35 -17.43 -9.19
CA LEU A 202 30.81 -17.39 -9.06
C LEU A 202 31.25 -15.93 -8.96
N ASP A 203 31.89 -15.61 -7.84
CA ASP A 203 32.38 -14.27 -7.48
C ASP A 203 33.13 -13.60 -8.66
N SER A 204 34.14 -14.26 -9.23
CA SER A 204 35.05 -13.67 -10.22
C SER A 204 34.43 -13.30 -11.57
N ASP A 205 33.29 -13.89 -11.94
CA ASP A 205 32.66 -13.65 -13.25
C ASP A 205 31.65 -12.49 -13.20
N ASN A 206 31.16 -12.15 -12.01
CA ASN A 206 30.01 -11.26 -11.83
C ASN A 206 30.25 -10.12 -10.82
N LEU A 207 31.45 -9.98 -10.25
CA LEU A 207 31.77 -8.91 -9.30
C LEU A 207 32.05 -7.57 -9.98
N THR A 208 31.01 -6.76 -10.16
CA THR A 208 31.14 -5.31 -10.43
C THR A 208 30.95 -4.46 -9.17
N ASP A 209 30.28 -5.00 -8.13
CA ASP A 209 30.02 -4.32 -6.86
C ASP A 209 30.17 -5.26 -5.65
N LEU A 210 31.21 -5.05 -4.84
CA LEU A 210 31.51 -5.85 -3.64
C LEU A 210 30.41 -5.73 -2.57
N LYS A 211 29.59 -4.66 -2.58
CA LYS A 211 28.49 -4.48 -1.62
C LYS A 211 27.39 -5.52 -1.78
N GLN A 212 27.29 -6.15 -2.95
CA GLN A 212 26.28 -7.15 -3.26
C GLN A 212 26.73 -8.58 -2.92
N LEU A 213 28.00 -8.79 -2.57
CA LEU A 213 28.54 -10.12 -2.28
C LEU A 213 27.75 -10.84 -1.17
N LEU A 214 27.52 -10.15 -0.05
CA LEU A 214 26.77 -10.72 1.08
C LEU A 214 25.31 -11.02 0.73
N SER A 215 24.70 -10.25 -0.17
CA SER A 215 23.33 -10.51 -0.62
C SER A 215 23.29 -11.75 -1.52
N HIS A 216 24.28 -11.96 -2.39
CA HIS A 216 24.41 -13.18 -3.18
C HIS A 216 24.65 -14.42 -2.32
N VAL A 217 25.47 -14.32 -1.27
CA VAL A 217 25.67 -15.42 -0.30
C VAL A 217 24.34 -15.73 0.43
N ARG A 218 23.65 -14.71 0.96
CA ARG A 218 22.34 -14.88 1.62
C ARG A 218 21.31 -15.55 0.69
N ASN A 219 21.37 -15.21 -0.59
CA ASN A 219 20.46 -15.67 -1.63
C ASN A 219 20.90 -17.00 -2.29
N SER A 220 21.88 -17.69 -1.71
CA SER A 220 22.33 -19.02 -2.14
C SER A 220 21.90 -20.12 -1.17
N HIS A 221 21.61 -21.31 -1.69
CA HIS A 221 21.26 -22.46 -0.83
C HIS A 221 22.49 -23.03 -0.13
N VAL A 222 23.60 -23.15 -0.87
CA VAL A 222 24.86 -23.70 -0.38
C VAL A 222 26.01 -22.73 -0.67
N LEU A 223 26.96 -22.64 0.26
CA LEU A 223 28.25 -21.98 0.06
C LEU A 223 29.32 -23.05 -0.15
N ILE A 224 30.03 -22.99 -1.27
CA ILE A 224 31.13 -23.87 -1.63
C ILE A 224 32.41 -23.06 -1.56
N LEU A 225 33.34 -23.47 -0.68
CA LEU A 225 34.63 -22.82 -0.51
C LEU A 225 35.73 -23.68 -1.13
N LEU A 226 36.36 -23.19 -2.19
CA LEU A 226 37.49 -23.85 -2.83
C LEU A 226 38.79 -23.50 -2.11
N LEU A 227 39.27 -24.48 -1.35
CA LEU A 227 40.49 -24.38 -0.57
C LEU A 227 41.70 -24.74 -1.44
N THR A 228 42.67 -23.84 -1.52
CA THR A 228 44.01 -24.09 -2.08
C THR A 228 45.07 -23.77 -1.04
N ALA A 229 46.31 -24.25 -1.25
CA ALA A 229 47.43 -23.99 -0.34
C ALA A 229 47.66 -22.48 -0.08
N SER A 230 47.27 -21.62 -1.03
CA SER A 230 47.40 -20.16 -0.96
C SER A 230 46.20 -19.45 -0.30
N VAL A 231 45.18 -20.17 0.16
CA VAL A 231 44.02 -19.54 0.83
C VAL A 231 44.43 -18.93 2.17
N TRP A 232 45.35 -19.59 2.89
CA TRP A 232 45.83 -19.16 4.20
C TRP A 232 46.97 -18.14 4.15
N SER A 233 47.48 -17.81 2.96
CA SER A 233 48.60 -16.88 2.78
C SER A 233 48.18 -15.42 2.60
N ARG A 234 46.91 -15.08 2.82
CA ARG A 234 46.39 -13.70 2.83
C ARG A 234 45.90 -13.34 4.24
N PRO A 235 46.15 -12.10 4.72
CA PRO A 235 45.55 -11.60 5.96
C PRO A 235 44.03 -11.42 5.82
#